data_AF-A0A3D2R2W7-F1
#
_entry.id   AF-A0A3D2R2W7-F1
#
_cell.length_a   1.000
_cell.length_b   1.000
_cell.length_c   1.000
_cell.angle_alpha   90.00
_cell.angle_beta   90.00
_cell.angle_gamma   90.00
#
_symmetry.space_group_name_H-M   'P 1'
#
loop_
_entity.id
_entity.type
_entity.pdbx_description
1 polymer ?
#
loop_
_entity_poly.entity_id
_entity_poly.type
_entity_poly.pdbx_seq_one_letter_code
_entity_poly.pdbx_strand_id
1 'polypeptide(L)' 'MNDKLKWNAFAKKIKAWGAELGFDHVGISDINLNDQKEAYQSWIQSGFNGSMDYLKRHQDLKFSPDILVANTISILSV' A
#
# COMPACT_ATOMS: atom_id res chain seq x y z
N MET A 1 19.31 -2.18 16.53
CA MET A 1 20.26 -2.63 15.49
C MET A 1 19.92 -4.01 14.92
N ASN A 2 19.37 -4.94 15.72
CA ASN A 2 19.04 -6.30 15.28
C ASN A 2 17.79 -6.39 14.38
N ASP A 3 16.79 -5.52 14.61
CA ASP A 3 15.51 -5.64 13.88
C ASP A 3 15.61 -5.20 12.41
N LYS A 4 16.42 -4.18 12.10
CA LYS A 4 16.69 -3.77 10.71
C LYS A 4 17.32 -4.91 9.89
N LEU A 5 18.23 -5.66 10.51
CA LEU A 5 18.84 -6.84 9.86
C LEU A 5 17.80 -7.95 9.63
N LYS A 6 16.92 -8.20 10.60
CA LYS A 6 15.81 -9.16 10.46
C LYS A 6 14.87 -8.75 9.33
N TRP A 7 14.40 -7.49 9.30
CA TRP A 7 13.50 -7.00 8.27
C TRP A 7 14.10 -7.08 6.86
N ASN A 8 15.39 -6.75 6.71
CA ASN A 8 16.09 -6.91 5.44
C ASN A 8 16.16 -8.37 4.99
N ALA A 9 16.37 -9.31 5.91
CA ALA A 9 16.38 -10.74 5.60
C ALA A 9 14.98 -11.23 5.17
N PHE A 10 13.92 -10.77 5.84
CA PHE A 10 12.54 -11.05 5.44
C PHE A 10 12.20 -10.50 4.06
N ALA A 11 12.56 -9.24 3.78
CA ALA A 11 12.33 -8.62 2.49
C ALA A 11 13.01 -9.40 1.35
N LYS A 12 14.23 -9.90 1.57
CA LYS A 12 14.92 -10.76 0.58
C LYS A 12 14.17 -12.06 0.32
N LYS A 13 13.67 -12.73 1.36
CA LYS A 13 12.89 -13.97 1.21
C LYS A 13 11.60 -13.76 0.43
N ILE A 14 10.85 -12.71 0.77
CA ILE A 14 9.60 -12.36 0.09
C ILE A 14 9.84 -12.12 -1.41
N LYS A 15 10.91 -11.38 -1.76
CA LYS A 15 11.27 -11.13 -3.16
C LYS A 15 11.68 -12.41 -3.89
N ALA A 16 12.41 -13.31 -3.24
CA ALA A 16 12.76 -14.61 -3.82
C ALA A 16 11.51 -15.45 -4.11
N TRP A 17 10.57 -15.53 -3.16
CA TRP A 17 9.29 -16.21 -3.37
C TRP A 17 8.49 -15.60 -4.51
N GLY A 18 8.45 -14.28 -4.64
CA GLY A 18 7.77 -13.63 -5.76
C GLY A 18 8.33 -14.06 -7.11
N ALA A 19 9.65 -14.09 -7.25
CA ALA A 19 10.31 -14.55 -8.47
C ALA A 19 10.04 -16.05 -8.74
N GLU A 20 10.08 -16.90 -7.71
CA GLU A 20 9.75 -18.34 -7.82
C GLU A 20 8.30 -18.57 -8.26
N LEU A 21 7.39 -17.70 -7.85
CA LEU A 21 5.97 -17.73 -8.25
C LEU A 21 5.71 -17.13 -9.64
N GLY A 22 6.73 -16.55 -10.29
CA GLY A 22 6.65 -16.00 -11.64
C GLY A 22 6.24 -14.52 -11.70
N PHE A 23 6.29 -13.78 -10.59
CA PHE A 23 6.11 -12.32 -10.62
C PHE A 23 7.38 -11.62 -11.10
N ASP A 24 7.22 -10.61 -11.97
CA ASP A 24 8.34 -9.81 -12.49
C ASP A 24 8.99 -8.95 -11.39
N HIS A 25 8.20 -8.42 -10.47
CA HIS A 25 8.68 -7.60 -9.37
C HIS A 25 7.88 -7.80 -8.08
N VAL A 26 8.52 -7.52 -6.93
CA VAL A 26 7.84 -7.41 -5.65
C VAL A 26 8.27 -6.12 -4.95
N GLY A 27 7.31 -5.22 -4.75
CA GLY A 27 7.42 -4.01 -3.95
C GLY A 27 7.01 -4.26 -2.50
N ILE A 28 7.66 -3.54 -1.58
CA ILE A 28 7.34 -3.55 -0.15
C ILE A 28 7.31 -2.09 0.31
N SER A 29 6.18 -1.62 0.81
CA SER A 29 6.02 -0.27 1.36
C SER A 29 5.56 -0.32 2.81
N ASP A 30 5.76 0.79 3.53
CA ASP A 30 5.00 1.01 4.77
C ASP A 30 3.53 1.35 4.45
N ILE A 31 2.77 1.63 5.51
CA ILE A 31 1.32 1.93 5.46
C ILE A 31 1.00 3.41 5.64
N ASN A 32 2.02 4.29 5.67
CA ASN A 32 1.79 5.71 5.87
C ASN A 32 1.32 6.34 4.56
N LEU A 33 0.03 6.64 4.49
CA LEU A 33 -0.62 7.24 3.32
C LEU A 33 -1.12 8.67 3.59
N ASN A 34 -0.66 9.30 4.68
CA ASN A 34 -1.16 10.59 5.13
C ASN A 34 -0.92 11.69 4.08
N ASP A 35 0.22 11.69 3.43
CA ASP A 35 0.62 12.72 2.45
C ASP A 35 -0.26 12.71 1.20
N GLN A 36 -0.86 11.56 0.87
CA GLN A 36 -1.66 11.38 -0.34
C GLN A 36 -3.15 11.67 -0.10
N LYS A 37 -3.62 11.71 1.15
CA LYS A 37 -5.04 11.87 1.49
C LYS A 37 -5.59 13.21 1.01
N GLU A 38 -4.88 14.30 1.28
CA GLU A 38 -5.32 15.66 0.92
C GLU A 38 -5.30 15.88 -0.61
N ALA A 39 -4.23 15.45 -1.28
CA ALA A 39 -4.12 15.54 -2.73
C ALA A 39 -5.24 14.72 -3.42
N TYR A 40 -5.54 13.53 -2.91
CA TYR A 40 -6.62 12.70 -3.41
C TYR A 40 -8.00 13.36 -3.24
N GLN A 41 -8.27 13.93 -2.07
CA GLN A 41 -9.53 14.61 -1.81
C GLN A 41 -9.72 15.83 -2.73
N SER A 42 -8.66 16.62 -2.93
CA SER A 42 -8.67 17.76 -3.84
C SER A 42 -8.92 17.35 -5.30
N TRP A 43 -8.29 16.25 -5.72
CA TRP A 43 -8.48 15.65 -7.04
C TRP A 43 -9.91 15.17 -7.27
N ILE A 44 -10.51 14.51 -6.27
CA ILE A 44 -11.91 14.08 -6.30
C ILE A 44 -12.87 15.28 -6.37
N GLN A 45 -12.64 16.31 -5.56
CA GLN A 45 -13.49 17.51 -5.52
C GLN A 45 -13.44 18.29 -6.84
N SER A 46 -12.31 18.24 -7.54
CA SER A 46 -12.12 18.85 -8.86
C SER A 46 -12.82 18.06 -9.99
N GLY A 47 -13.49 16.95 -9.69
CA GLY A 47 -14.18 16.11 -10.67
C GLY A 47 -13.25 15.35 -11.62
N PHE A 48 -11.96 15.26 -11.28
CA PHE A 48 -10.97 14.56 -12.12
C PHE A 48 -11.14 13.04 -12.13
N ASN A 49 -12.02 12.50 -11.28
CA ASN A 49 -12.44 11.10 -11.33
C ASN A 49 -13.39 10.78 -12.49
N GLY A 50 -13.87 11.78 -13.25
CA GLY A 50 -14.79 11.56 -14.37
C GLY A 50 -16.03 10.78 -13.93
N SER A 51 -16.35 9.71 -14.65
CA SER A 51 -17.48 8.82 -14.33
C SER A 51 -17.16 7.76 -13.25
N MET A 52 -15.93 7.73 -12.71
CA MET A 52 -15.50 6.73 -11.72
C MET A 52 -15.98 7.11 -10.31
N ASP A 53 -17.29 7.15 -10.07
CA ASP A 53 -17.86 7.52 -8.77
C ASP A 53 -17.47 6.56 -7.64
N TYR A 54 -17.08 5.33 -7.97
CA TYR A 54 -16.55 4.40 -6.98
C TYR A 54 -15.27 4.91 -6.29
N LEU A 55 -14.52 5.82 -6.92
CA LEU A 55 -13.34 6.44 -6.32
C LEU A 55 -13.73 7.31 -5.11
N LYS A 56 -14.95 7.86 -5.08
CA LYS A 56 -15.44 8.65 -3.94
C LYS A 56 -15.80 7.80 -2.71
N ARG A 57 -16.04 6.50 -2.89
CA ARG A 57 -16.52 5.59 -1.83
C ARG A 57 -15.39 5.18 -0.89
N HIS A 58 -15.74 4.93 0.37
CA HIS A 58 -14.87 4.33 1.39
C HIS A 58 -13.47 4.96 1.52
N GLN A 59 -13.38 6.29 1.46
CA GLN A 59 -12.08 6.98 1.44
C GLN A 59 -11.22 6.64 2.65
N ASP A 60 -11.80 6.57 3.85
CA ASP A 60 -11.02 6.24 5.05
C ASP A 60 -10.40 4.84 4.99
N LEU A 61 -11.09 3.85 4.39
CA LEU A 61 -10.51 2.52 4.18
C LEU A 61 -9.31 2.53 3.22
N LYS A 62 -9.21 3.52 2.32
CA LYS A 62 -8.09 3.65 1.37
C LYS A 62 -6.81 4.15 2.03
N PHE A 63 -6.95 4.93 3.09
CA PHE A 63 -5.83 5.58 3.78
C PHE A 63 -5.51 4.95 5.14
N SER A 64 -6.26 3.93 5.54
CA SER A 64 -6.08 3.23 6.82
C SER A 64 -6.07 1.71 6.62
N PRO A 65 -4.93 1.14 6.18
CA PRO A 65 -4.80 -0.31 5.93
C PRO A 65 -5.08 -1.18 7.15
N ASP A 66 -4.87 -0.66 8.35
CA ASP A 66 -5.15 -1.31 9.64
C ASP A 66 -6.65 -1.58 9.87
N ILE A 67 -7.53 -0.81 9.24
CA ILE A 67 -8.98 -1.05 9.27
C ILE A 67 -9.36 -2.22 8.36
N LEU A 68 -8.62 -2.46 7.28
CA LEU A 68 -8.85 -3.59 6.39
C LEU A 68 -8.39 -4.90 7.02
N VAL A 69 -7.18 -4.89 7.59
CA VAL A 69 -6.61 -6.03 8.31
C VAL A 69 -5.92 -5.50 9.57
N ALA A 70 -6.40 -5.94 10.72
CA ALA A 70 -5.87 -5.51 12.01
C ALA A 70 -4.36 -5.82 12.12
N ASN A 71 -3.60 -4.86 12.65
CA ASN A 71 -2.14 -4.95 12.80
C ASN A 71 -1.36 -5.04 11.48
N THR A 72 -1.91 -4.55 10.37
CA THR A 72 -1.14 -4.37 9.14
C THR A 72 0.05 -3.45 9.40
N ILE A 73 1.23 -3.83 8.91
CA ILE A 73 2.48 -3.06 9.06
C ILE A 73 3.15 -2.71 7.73
N SER A 74 2.76 -3.39 6.65
CA SER A 74 3.37 -3.23 5.33
C SER A 74 2.42 -3.71 4.24
N ILE A 75 2.60 -3.18 3.04
CA ILE A 75 1.88 -3.60 1.84
C ILE A 75 2.89 -4.24 0.88
N LEU A 76 2.49 -5.39 0.31
CA LEU A 76 3.23 -6.08 -0.74
C LEU A 76 2.52 -5.85 -2.08
N SER A 77 3.25 -5.40 -3.09
CA SER A 77 2.76 -5.22 -4.46
C SER A 77 3.52 -6.12 -5.42
N VAL A 78 2.84 -6.75 -6.36
CA VAL A 78 3.43 -7.65 -7.37
C VAL A 78 2.97 -7.27 -8.77
#